data_AF-A0AAU7P0H1-F1
#
_entry.id   AF-A0AAU7P0H1-F1
#
_cell.length_a   1.000
_cell.length_b   1.000
_cell.length_c   1.000
_cell.angle_alpha   90.00
_cell.angle_beta   90.00
_cell.angle_gamma   90.00
#
_symmetry.space_group_name_H-M   'P 1'
#
loop_
_entity.id
_entity.type
_entity.pdbx_description
1 polymer ?
#
loop_
_entity_poly.entity_id
_entity_poly.type
_entity_poly.pdbx_seq_one_letter_code
_entity_poly.pdbx_strand_id
1 'polypeptide(L)'
;MNDVLIGDTKMSYRMAYARAFGENSLKKMEGFLSRSIDERELKSIEDRLLEVEGIRVQPLVNGLTKDEELAERIAEHAVDGYVYLAISGNDCDGCHYSGKVRKIEASVEAYHDFHAEEREWPDGPFCIQIVSEEEASEMSLLVESNETIAGPEI
;
A
#
# COMPACT_ATOMS: atom_id res chain seq x y z
N MET A 1 6.83 17.54 -5.53
CA MET A 1 8.10 17.58 -4.78
C MET A 1 8.15 16.32 -3.95
N ASN A 2 9.29 15.61 -3.91
CA ASN A 2 9.37 14.37 -3.16
C ASN A 2 9.82 14.67 -1.72
N ASP A 3 8.89 14.55 -0.78
CA ASP A 3 9.13 14.75 0.64
C ASP A 3 9.31 13.40 1.33
N VAL A 4 9.99 13.41 2.48
CA VAL A 4 10.19 12.25 3.34
C VAL A 4 9.90 12.63 4.78
N LEU A 5 9.51 11.64 5.58
CA LEU A 5 9.41 11.75 7.02
C LEU A 5 10.69 11.18 7.66
N ILE A 6 11.34 11.95 8.52
CA ILE A 6 12.50 11.52 9.31
C ILE A 6 12.14 11.66 10.79
N GLY A 7 11.92 10.54 11.46
CA GLY A 7 11.25 10.55 12.77
C GLY A 7 9.85 11.15 12.63
N ASP A 8 9.57 12.24 13.35
CA ASP A 8 8.29 12.98 13.29
C ASP A 8 8.35 14.24 12.40
N THR A 9 9.47 14.47 11.70
CA THR A 9 9.68 15.70 10.92
C THR A 9 9.57 15.44 9.43
N LYS A 10 8.63 16.12 8.77
CA LYS A 10 8.52 16.18 7.31
C LYS A 10 9.59 17.10 6.74
N MET A 11 10.36 16.62 5.77
CA MET A 11 11.35 17.42 5.05
C MET A 11 11.51 16.97 3.60
N SER A 12 12.03 17.87 2.77
CA SER A 12 12.32 17.50 1.38
C SER A 12 13.40 16.43 1.31
N TYR A 13 13.34 15.57 0.30
CA TYR A 13 14.36 14.54 0.04
C TYR A 13 15.78 15.10 -0.03
N ARG A 14 15.94 16.31 -0.59
CA ARG A 14 17.23 17.01 -0.63
C ARG A 14 17.79 17.29 0.76
N MET A 15 16.95 17.75 1.68
CA MET A 15 17.36 18.02 3.06
C MET A 15 17.70 16.72 3.81
N ALA A 16 16.94 15.66 3.58
CA ALA A 16 17.21 14.33 4.12
C ALA A 16 18.60 13.81 3.71
N TYR A 17 18.91 13.90 2.41
CA TYR A 17 20.21 13.50 1.88
C TYR A 17 21.35 14.35 2.46
N ALA A 18 21.13 15.67 2.63
CA ALA A 18 22.10 16.58 3.24
C ALA A 18 22.47 16.15 4.66
N ARG A 19 21.45 15.77 5.44
CA ARG A 19 21.61 15.33 6.81
C ARG A 19 22.37 14.01 6.88
N ALA A 20 22.04 13.05 6.01
CA ALA A 20 22.66 11.73 5.99
C ALA A 20 24.13 11.73 5.52
N PHE A 21 24.46 12.54 4.51
CA PHE A 21 25.76 12.46 3.80
C PHE A 21 26.59 13.77 3.81
N GLY A 22 26.07 14.84 4.41
CA GLY A 22 26.67 16.17 4.44
C GLY A 22 26.43 17.00 3.17
N GLU A 23 26.46 18.33 3.32
CA GLU A 23 26.16 19.30 2.24
C GLU A 23 27.09 19.19 1.02
N ASN A 24 28.34 18.76 1.22
CA ASN A 24 29.30 18.56 0.12
C ASN A 24 28.92 17.41 -0.82
N SER A 25 28.11 16.46 -0.34
CA SER A 25 27.63 15.32 -1.11
C SER A 25 26.43 15.69 -2.00
N LEU A 26 25.65 16.71 -1.61
CA LEU A 26 24.51 17.21 -2.41
C LEU A 26 24.93 17.86 -3.71
N LYS A 27 26.00 18.66 -3.68
CA LYS A 27 26.52 19.36 -4.87
C LYS A 27 26.93 18.38 -5.98
N LYS A 28 27.30 17.14 -5.62
CA LYS A 28 27.61 16.08 -6.58
C LYS A 28 26.38 15.43 -7.21
N MET A 29 25.19 15.56 -6.59
CA MET A 29 23.95 14.91 -7.01
C MET A 29 22.89 15.87 -7.56
N GLU A 30 23.19 17.18 -7.70
CA GLU A 30 22.24 18.18 -8.21
C GLU A 30 21.62 17.82 -9.59
N GLY A 31 22.29 16.99 -10.39
CA GLY A 31 21.77 16.46 -11.66
C GLY A 31 20.86 15.22 -11.56
N PHE A 32 20.96 14.42 -10.49
CA PHE A 32 20.25 13.15 -10.34
C PHE A 32 18.91 13.28 -9.61
N LEU A 33 18.82 14.21 -8.65
CA LEU A 33 17.63 14.40 -7.79
C LEU A 33 16.40 15.03 -8.50
N SER A 34 16.47 15.22 -9.82
CA SER A 34 15.37 15.73 -10.65
C SER A 34 14.46 14.64 -11.22
N ARG A 35 14.85 13.37 -11.07
CA ARG A 35 14.07 12.20 -11.49
C ARG A 35 13.41 11.55 -10.27
N SER A 36 12.31 10.83 -10.49
CA SER A 36 11.61 10.02 -9.48
C SER A 36 12.60 9.33 -8.54
N ILE A 37 12.40 9.42 -7.22
CA ILE A 37 13.31 8.78 -6.26
C ILE A 37 13.31 7.27 -6.52
N ASP A 38 14.50 6.71 -6.73
CA ASP A 38 14.70 5.26 -6.77
C ASP A 38 14.67 4.72 -5.32
N GLU A 39 13.89 3.67 -5.07
CA GLU A 39 13.79 3.01 -3.77
C GLU A 39 15.16 2.65 -3.16
N ARG A 40 16.18 2.40 -4.02
CA ARG A 40 17.55 2.13 -3.57
C ARG A 40 18.22 3.34 -2.91
N GLU A 41 17.99 4.54 -3.41
CA GLU A 41 18.58 5.75 -2.84
C GLU A 41 17.92 6.12 -1.50
N LEU A 42 16.59 5.97 -1.43
CA LEU A 42 15.81 6.13 -0.21
C LEU A 42 16.33 5.18 0.89
N LYS A 43 16.54 3.92 0.54
CA LYS A 43 17.11 2.92 1.45
C LYS A 43 18.53 3.27 1.90
N SER A 44 19.36 3.81 1.02
CA SER A 44 20.71 4.25 1.40
C SER A 44 20.71 5.42 2.40
N ILE A 45 19.75 6.35 2.29
CA ILE A 45 19.56 7.44 3.25
C ILE A 45 19.07 6.87 4.58
N GLU A 46 18.09 5.96 4.54
CA GLU A 46 17.55 5.30 5.71
C GLU A 46 18.64 4.54 6.48
N ASP A 47 19.40 3.67 5.82
CA ASP A 47 20.48 2.90 6.43
C ASP A 47 21.48 3.82 7.13
N ARG A 48 21.81 4.96 6.51
CA ARG A 48 22.79 5.90 7.06
C ARG A 48 22.25 6.70 8.26
N LEU A 49 21.00 7.17 8.19
CA LEU A 49 20.38 7.89 9.31
C LEU A 49 20.06 6.96 10.47
N LEU A 50 19.74 5.70 10.19
CA LEU A 50 19.58 4.67 11.20
C LEU A 50 20.92 4.35 11.89
N GLU A 51 22.01 4.26 11.12
CA GLU A 51 23.37 4.01 11.66
C GLU A 51 23.87 5.19 12.52
N VAL A 52 23.65 6.43 12.07
CA VAL A 52 24.24 7.62 12.71
C VAL A 52 23.36 8.20 13.82
N GLU A 53 22.04 8.20 13.63
CA GLU A 53 21.10 8.88 14.51
C GLU A 53 20.02 7.94 15.09
N GLY A 54 19.94 6.68 14.64
CA GLY A 54 18.89 5.75 15.06
C GLY A 54 17.50 6.10 14.51
N ILE A 55 17.41 6.92 13.45
CA ILE A 55 16.14 7.44 12.94
C ILE A 55 15.73 6.73 11.65
N ARG A 56 14.46 6.33 11.58
CA ARG A 56 13.84 5.76 10.37
C ARG A 56 13.40 6.85 9.41
N VAL A 57 13.44 6.52 8.13
CA VAL A 57 13.00 7.40 7.04
C VAL A 57 11.83 6.74 6.33
N GLN A 58 10.73 7.46 6.18
CA GLN A 58 9.58 6.99 5.44
C GLN A 58 9.33 7.88 4.22
N PRO A 59 9.13 7.30 3.02
CA PRO A 59 8.73 8.08 1.85
C PRO A 59 7.32 8.63 2.06
N LEU A 60 7.10 9.88 1.63
CA LEU A 60 5.76 10.46 1.57
C LEU A 60 5.25 10.41 0.14
N VAL A 61 4.06 9.85 -0.06
CA VAL A 61 3.33 9.88 -1.34
C VAL A 61 2.32 11.01 -1.25
N ASN A 62 2.36 11.95 -2.19
CA ASN A 62 1.58 13.21 -2.13
C ASN A 62 1.74 14.01 -0.82
N GLY A 63 2.81 13.75 -0.06
CA GLY A 63 3.06 14.42 1.22
C GLY A 63 2.45 13.74 2.45
N LEU A 64 1.87 12.55 2.30
CA LEU A 64 1.32 11.71 3.35
C LEU A 64 2.16 10.43 3.51
N THR A 65 2.20 9.89 4.72
CA THR A 65 2.68 8.52 4.96
C THR A 65 1.73 7.51 4.32
N LYS A 66 2.18 6.27 4.17
CA LYS A 66 1.33 5.20 3.62
C LYS A 66 0.07 4.97 4.45
N ASP A 67 0.18 5.06 5.78
CA ASP A 67 -0.96 4.88 6.67
C ASP A 67 -1.92 6.08 6.64
N GLU A 68 -1.41 7.31 6.46
CA GLU A 68 -2.26 8.49 6.28
C GLU A 68 -3.01 8.45 4.94
N GLU A 69 -2.35 8.08 3.85
CA GLU A 69 -3.01 7.89 2.55
C GLU A 69 -4.08 6.79 2.62
N LEU A 70 -3.77 5.68 3.29
CA LEU A 70 -4.73 4.60 3.52
C LEU A 70 -5.91 5.07 4.38
N ALA A 71 -5.66 5.83 5.44
CA ALA A 71 -6.70 6.39 6.30
C ALA A 71 -7.64 7.31 5.52
N GLU A 72 -7.10 8.18 4.67
CA GLU A 72 -7.91 9.05 3.79
C GLU A 72 -8.80 8.21 2.86
N ARG A 73 -8.22 7.21 2.18
CA ARG A 73 -8.99 6.33 1.28
C ARG A 73 -10.08 5.54 1.99
N ILE A 74 -9.79 5.03 3.19
CA ILE A 74 -10.79 4.35 4.05
C ILE A 74 -11.90 5.32 4.41
N ALA A 75 -11.57 6.54 4.83
CA ALA A 75 -12.55 7.55 5.20
C ALA A 75 -13.43 7.97 4.01
N GLU A 76 -12.87 8.08 2.80
CA GLU A 76 -13.60 8.40 1.58
C GLU A 76 -14.65 7.35 1.19
N HIS A 77 -14.39 6.07 1.49
CA HIS A 77 -15.24 4.94 1.11
C HIS A 77 -16.05 4.36 2.29
N ALA A 78 -15.93 4.95 3.48
CA ALA A 78 -16.61 4.48 4.67
C ALA A 78 -18.13 4.73 4.59
N VAL A 79 -18.90 3.66 4.73
CA VAL A 79 -20.37 3.70 4.80
C VAL A 79 -20.80 3.04 6.11
N ASP A 80 -21.54 3.77 6.93
CA ASP A 80 -22.01 3.32 8.25
C ASP A 80 -20.92 2.75 9.17
N GLY A 81 -19.70 3.27 9.07
CA GLY A 81 -18.54 2.83 9.88
C GLY A 81 -17.81 1.60 9.33
N TYR A 82 -18.10 1.19 8.10
CA TYR A 82 -17.47 0.04 7.44
C TYR A 82 -16.92 0.40 6.06
N VAL A 83 -15.94 -0.36 5.58
CA VAL A 83 -15.49 -0.33 4.18
C VAL A 83 -15.59 -1.70 3.53
N TYR A 84 -15.71 -1.71 2.21
CA TYR A 84 -15.73 -2.93 1.41
C TYR A 84 -14.38 -3.12 0.72
N LEU A 85 -13.84 -4.33 0.83
CA LEU A 85 -12.57 -4.74 0.25
C LEU A 85 -12.82 -5.80 -0.82
N ALA A 86 -12.43 -5.52 -2.04
CA ALA A 86 -12.38 -6.49 -3.13
C ALA A 86 -10.99 -7.14 -3.17
N ILE A 87 -10.98 -8.47 -3.26
CA ILE A 87 -9.77 -9.29 -3.24
C ILE A 87 -9.67 -9.99 -4.59
N SER A 88 -8.48 -9.93 -5.18
CA SER A 88 -8.16 -10.67 -6.40
C SER A 88 -6.73 -11.20 -6.32
N GLY A 89 -6.47 -12.37 -6.89
CA GLY A 89 -5.14 -12.96 -6.89
C GLY A 89 -5.05 -14.14 -7.83
N ASN A 90 -3.93 -14.86 -7.74
CA ASN A 90 -3.76 -16.13 -8.41
C ASN A 90 -3.42 -17.17 -7.36
N ASP A 91 -4.06 -18.34 -7.44
CA ASP A 91 -3.68 -19.47 -6.59
C ASP A 91 -2.38 -20.13 -7.06
N CYS A 92 -1.92 -21.15 -6.32
CA CYS A 92 -0.69 -21.87 -6.63
C CYS A 92 -0.74 -22.65 -7.96
N ASP A 93 -1.93 -22.91 -8.47
CA ASP A 93 -2.16 -23.61 -9.74
C ASP A 93 -2.26 -22.61 -10.92
N GLY A 94 -2.15 -21.31 -10.64
CA GLY A 94 -2.21 -20.23 -11.61
C GLY A 94 -3.64 -19.86 -12.03
N CYS A 95 -4.65 -20.35 -11.31
CA CYS A 95 -6.03 -19.93 -11.51
C CYS A 95 -6.25 -18.55 -10.86
N HIS A 96 -6.74 -17.62 -11.69
CA HIS A 96 -7.09 -16.28 -11.24
C HIS A 96 -8.41 -16.31 -10.48
N TYR A 97 -8.43 -15.77 -9.27
CA TYR A 97 -9.66 -15.48 -8.55
C TYR A 97 -9.84 -13.96 -8.47
N SER A 98 -11.06 -13.51 -8.74
CA SER A 98 -11.48 -12.11 -8.59
C SER A 98 -12.90 -12.05 -8.07
N GLY A 99 -13.22 -11.01 -7.31
CA GLY A 99 -14.59 -10.75 -6.87
C GLY A 99 -14.97 -11.28 -5.48
N LYS A 100 -14.01 -11.76 -4.67
CA LYS A 100 -14.28 -11.92 -3.24
C LYS A 100 -14.37 -10.55 -2.59
N VAL A 101 -15.52 -10.23 -2.00
CA VAL A 101 -15.73 -8.97 -1.28
C VAL A 101 -15.85 -9.25 0.22
N ARG A 102 -15.18 -8.42 1.02
CA ARG A 102 -15.25 -8.44 2.49
C ARG A 102 -15.67 -7.08 3.02
N LYS A 103 -16.48 -7.09 4.07
CA LYS A 103 -16.86 -5.89 4.83
C LYS A 103 -16.05 -5.89 6.12
N ILE A 104 -15.29 -4.82 6.36
CA ILE A 104 -14.49 -4.63 7.58
C ILE A 104 -14.83 -3.29 8.22
N GLU A 105 -14.47 -3.11 9.49
CA GLU A 105 -14.55 -1.80 10.14
C GLU A 105 -13.70 -0.77 9.40
N ALA A 106 -14.18 0.48 9.32
CA ALA A 106 -13.50 1.57 8.63
C ALA A 106 -12.31 2.11 9.45
N SER A 107 -11.27 1.29 9.63
CA SER A 107 -10.04 1.66 10.33
C SER A 107 -8.80 1.10 9.65
N VAL A 108 -7.68 1.81 9.80
CA VAL A 108 -6.36 1.37 9.30
C VAL A 108 -5.93 0.07 9.99
N GLU A 109 -6.24 -0.09 11.28
CA GLU A 109 -5.95 -1.30 12.05
C GLU A 109 -6.69 -2.51 11.48
N ALA A 110 -8.01 -2.41 11.26
CA ALA A 110 -8.81 -3.48 10.68
C ALA A 110 -8.35 -3.85 9.27
N TYR A 111 -7.88 -2.89 8.48
CA TYR A 111 -7.28 -3.17 7.16
C TYR A 111 -5.97 -3.96 7.30
N HIS A 112 -5.08 -3.58 8.22
CA HIS A 112 -3.82 -4.28 8.43
C HIS A 112 -4.01 -5.69 8.96
N ASP A 113 -4.95 -5.88 9.89
CA ASP A 113 -5.33 -7.19 10.40
C ASP A 113 -5.86 -8.08 9.29
N PHE A 114 -6.79 -7.56 8.48
CA PHE A 114 -7.32 -8.28 7.32
C PHE A 114 -6.22 -8.64 6.30
N HIS A 115 -5.32 -7.70 6.00
CA HIS A 115 -4.20 -7.94 5.10
C HIS A 115 -3.25 -9.02 5.65
N ALA A 116 -3.04 -9.07 6.97
CA ALA A 116 -2.21 -10.10 7.59
C ALA A 116 -2.88 -11.49 7.49
N GLU A 117 -4.19 -11.59 7.75
CA GLU A 117 -4.96 -12.83 7.60
C GLU A 117 -4.95 -13.37 6.17
N GLU A 118 -5.16 -12.52 5.16
CA GLU A 118 -5.12 -12.95 3.76
C GLU A 118 -3.69 -13.35 3.31
N ARG A 119 -2.62 -12.84 3.95
CA ARG A 119 -1.26 -13.34 3.71
C ARG A 119 -1.03 -14.75 4.22
N GLU A 120 -1.82 -15.22 5.19
CA GLU A 120 -1.73 -16.59 5.69
C GLU A 120 -2.45 -17.59 4.77
N TRP A 121 -3.24 -17.12 3.80
CA TRP A 121 -3.78 -17.99 2.77
C TRP A 121 -2.65 -18.50 1.85
N PRO A 122 -2.60 -19.81 1.56
CA PRO A 122 -1.53 -20.43 0.77
C PRO A 122 -1.58 -20.12 -0.74
N ASP A 123 -2.52 -19.26 -1.18
CA ASP A 123 -2.93 -19.09 -2.57
C ASP A 123 -2.30 -17.84 -3.21
N GLY A 124 -0.97 -17.89 -3.39
CA GLY A 124 -0.21 -17.00 -4.28
C GLY A 124 -0.32 -15.49 -4.01
N PRO A 125 0.21 -14.64 -4.92
CA PRO A 125 0.14 -13.20 -4.76
C PRO A 125 -1.31 -12.72 -4.92
N PHE A 126 -1.75 -11.88 -3.97
CA PHE A 126 -3.06 -11.26 -3.98
C PHE A 126 -2.97 -9.73 -3.98
N CYS A 127 -4.08 -9.11 -4.31
CA CYS A 127 -4.31 -7.67 -4.31
C CYS A 127 -5.60 -7.40 -3.52
N ILE A 128 -5.56 -6.37 -2.66
CA ILE A 128 -6.71 -5.86 -1.93
C ILE A 128 -6.99 -4.45 -2.43
N GLN A 129 -8.23 -4.21 -2.85
CA GLN A 129 -8.71 -2.91 -3.28
C GLN A 129 -9.89 -2.48 -2.41
N ILE A 130 -9.85 -1.25 -1.89
CA ILE A 130 -11.02 -0.61 -1.28
C ILE A 130 -11.96 -0.22 -2.43
N VAL A 131 -13.22 -0.63 -2.33
CA VAL A 131 -14.27 -0.37 -3.32
C VAL A 131 -15.48 0.27 -2.66
N SER A 132 -16.29 0.94 -3.46
CA SER A 132 -17.58 1.48 -3.02
C SER A 132 -18.60 0.36 -2.72
N GLU A 133 -19.65 0.70 -1.97
CA GLU A 133 -20.74 -0.25 -1.69
C GLU A 133 -21.49 -0.71 -2.95
N GLU A 134 -21.61 0.17 -3.95
CA GLU A 134 -22.21 -0.14 -5.25
C GLU A 134 -21.37 -1.18 -6.00
N GLU A 135 -20.07 -0.93 -6.16
CA GLU A 135 -19.12 -1.86 -6.78
C GLU A 135 -19.09 -3.21 -6.04
N ALA A 136 -19.05 -3.18 -4.70
CA ALA A 136 -19.11 -4.38 -3.86
C ALA A 136 -20.37 -5.21 -4.13
N SER A 137 -21.52 -4.55 -4.29
CA SER A 137 -22.80 -5.20 -4.58
C SER A 137 -22.81 -5.83 -5.98
N GLU A 138 -22.31 -5.12 -6.99
CA GLU A 138 -22.19 -5.64 -8.36
C GLU A 138 -21.27 -6.86 -8.44
N MET A 139 -20.12 -6.83 -7.76
CA MET A 139 -19.17 -7.94 -7.73
C MET A 139 -19.76 -9.17 -7.04
N SER A 140 -20.53 -8.98 -5.97
CA SER A 140 -21.17 -10.08 -5.24
C SER A 140 -22.23 -10.80 -6.10
N LEU A 141 -22.98 -10.05 -6.91
CA LEU A 141 -23.98 -10.61 -7.84
C LEU A 141 -23.35 -11.44 -8.97
N LEU A 142 -22.14 -11.10 -9.40
CA LEU A 142 -21.42 -11.84 -10.44
C LEU A 142 -20.91 -13.20 -9.95
N VAL A 143 -20.60 -13.33 -8.65
CA VAL A 143 -20.16 -14.60 -8.06
C VAL A 143 -21.33 -15.60 -7.97
N GLU A 144 -22.51 -15.15 -7.54
CA GLU A 144 -23.72 -15.99 -7.48
C GLU A 144 -24.19 -16.43 -8.88
N SER A 145 -23.85 -15.68 -9.93
CA SER A 145 -24.18 -16.00 -11.32
C SER A 145 -23.34 -17.13 -11.92
N ASN A 146 -22.18 -17.46 -11.33
CA ASN A 146 -21.24 -18.45 -11.84
C ASN A 146 -21.33 -19.82 -11.14
N GLU A 147 -22.23 -20.01 -10.16
CA GLU A 147 -22.42 -21.30 -9.45
C GLU A 147 -23.36 -22.28 -10.16
N THR A 148 -23.54 -22.22 -11.48
CA THR A 148 -24.24 -23.31 -12.20
C THR A 148 -23.65 -23.59 -13.58
N ILE A 149 -22.48 -24.23 -13.59
CA ILE A 149 -22.19 -25.23 -14.62
C ILE A 149 -21.75 -26.49 -13.89
N ALA A 150 -22.71 -27.22 -13.34
CA ALA A 150 -22.52 -28.63 -13.06
C ALA A 150 -22.14 -29.30 -14.39
N GLY A 151 -20.88 -29.74 -14.50
CA GLY A 151 -20.42 -30.54 -15.62
C GLY A 151 -21.31 -31.79 -15.77
N PRO A 152 -21.52 -32.29 -17.00
CA PRO A 152 -22.38 -33.44 -17.21
C PRO A 152 -21.83 -34.64 -16.43
N GLU A 153 -22.68 -35.25 -15.60
CA GLU A 153 -22.41 -36.58 -15.05
C GLU A 153 -22.19 -37.55 -16.22
N ILE A 154 -21.13 -38.37 -16.09
CA ILE A 154 -20.58 -39.27 -17.10
C ILE A 154 -21.53 -40.42 -17.40
#